data_AF-A0A7T4WDR9-F1
#
_entry.id   AF-A0A7T4WDR9-F1
#
_cell.length_a   1.000
_cell.length_b   1.000
_cell.length_c   1.000
_cell.angle_alpha   90.00
_cell.angle_beta   90.00
_cell.angle_gamma   90.00
#
_symmetry.space_group_name_H-M   'P 1'
#
loop_
_entity.id
_entity.type
_entity.pdbx_description
1 polymer ?
#
loop_
_entity_poly.entity_id
_entity_poly.type
_entity_poly.pdbx_seq_one_letter_code
_entity_poly.pdbx_strand_id
1 'polypeptide(L)'
;MTLSAPEKDERIDIRLPASLKQQLGRAASYAGMPLSAFLLSAASERASQVIHQREEITLTQEDWVAFLQGLDEEDKERPRLKEAAQRYAKRLSE
;
A
#
# COMPACT_ATOMS: atom_id res chain seq x y z
N MET A 1 7.54 -31.34 7.23
CA MET A 1 8.16 -30.08 6.78
C MET A 1 7.97 -29.05 7.89
N THR A 2 9.03 -28.77 8.63
CA THR A 2 9.04 -27.71 9.66
C THR A 2 9.22 -26.37 8.95
N LEU A 3 8.18 -25.53 8.97
CA LEU A 3 8.26 -24.16 8.50
C LEU A 3 9.16 -23.38 9.47
N SER A 4 10.40 -23.11 9.06
CA SER A 4 11.28 -22.19 9.79
C SER A 4 10.68 -20.79 9.68
N ALA A 5 10.53 -20.10 10.81
CA ALA A 5 10.11 -18.70 10.80
C ALA A 5 11.14 -17.87 10.03
N PRO A 6 10.73 -16.84 9.26
CA PRO A 6 11.66 -16.02 8.50
C PRO A 6 12.72 -15.40 9.41
N GLU A 7 13.99 -15.52 9.02
CA GLU A 7 15.11 -14.96 9.77
C GLU A 7 15.00 -13.42 9.79
N LYS A 8 15.21 -12.84 10.97
CA LYS A 8 15.11 -11.39 11.22
C LYS A 8 16.48 -10.73 11.00
N ASP A 9 17.00 -10.84 9.79
CA ASP A 9 18.40 -10.47 9.50
C ASP A 9 18.57 -9.02 9.01
N GLU A 10 17.48 -8.41 8.55
CA GLU A 10 17.47 -7.03 8.08
C GLU A 10 17.44 -6.01 9.23
N ARG A 11 18.25 -4.95 9.13
CA ARG A 11 18.39 -3.91 10.17
C ARG A 11 18.07 -2.54 9.61
N ILE A 12 17.38 -1.73 10.42
CA ILE A 12 17.08 -0.32 10.12
C ILE A 12 17.82 0.54 11.14
N ASP A 13 18.79 1.32 10.67
CA ASP A 13 19.53 2.28 11.49
C ASP A 13 18.83 3.65 11.47
N ILE A 14 18.37 4.10 12.63
CA ILE A 14 17.63 5.37 12.78
C ILE A 14 18.39 6.29 13.73
N ARG A 15 18.68 7.52 13.26
CA ARG A 15 19.17 8.60 14.11
C ARG A 15 17.99 9.46 14.57
N LEU A 16 17.90 9.71 15.86
CA LEU A 16 16.82 10.53 16.44
C LEU A 16 17.32 11.35 17.63
N PRO A 17 16.69 12.50 17.91
CA PRO A 17 16.95 13.27 19.13
C PRO A 17 16.62 12.47 20.40
N ALA A 18 17.33 12.76 21.48
CA ALA A 18 17.10 12.10 22.77
C ALA A 18 15.68 12.32 23.31
N SER A 19 15.10 13.50 23.10
CA SER A 19 13.73 13.83 23.48
C SER A 19 12.70 12.92 22.81
N LEU A 20 12.86 12.69 21.50
CA LEU A 20 11.98 11.79 20.75
C LEU A 20 12.15 10.34 21.22
N LYS A 21 13.39 9.89 21.50
CA LYS A 21 13.63 8.55 22.05
C LYS A 21 12.91 8.33 23.38
N GLN A 22 12.93 9.33 24.26
CA GLN A 22 12.21 9.26 25.54
C GLN A 22 10.69 9.20 25.35
N GLN A 23 10.14 10.01 24.45
CA GLN A 23 8.72 9.99 24.13
C GLN A 23 8.28 8.62 23.60
N LEU A 24 9.00 8.08 22.63
CA LEU A 24 8.73 6.76 22.06
C LEU A 24 8.88 5.64 23.11
N GLY A 25 9.88 5.75 24.00
CA GLY A 25 10.06 4.82 25.10
C GLY A 25 8.87 4.79 26.05
N ARG A 26 8.33 5.96 26.44
CA ARG A 26 7.11 6.03 27.27
C ARG A 26 5.90 5.41 26.57
N ALA A 27 5.72 5.68 25.28
CA ALA A 27 4.63 5.10 24.49
C ALA A 27 4.74 3.57 24.43
N ALA A 28 5.94 3.04 24.17
CA ALA A 28 6.21 1.61 24.18
C ALA A 28 5.91 0.97 25.55
N SER A 29 6.31 1.64 26.64
CA SER A 29 5.98 1.19 28.00
C SER A 29 4.47 1.14 28.26
N TYR A 30 3.70 2.15 27.81
CA TYR A 30 2.24 2.15 27.93
C TYR A 30 1.59 1.03 27.11
N ALA A 31 2.17 0.71 25.95
CA ALA A 31 1.74 -0.40 25.11
C ALA A 31 2.23 -1.78 25.59
N GLY A 32 3.00 -1.84 26.69
CA GLY A 32 3.49 -3.10 27.27
C GLY A 32 4.49 -3.85 26.40
N MET A 33 5.23 -3.16 25.52
CA MET A 33 6.15 -3.79 24.58
C MET A 33 7.52 -3.08 24.51
N PRO A 34 8.60 -3.78 24.11
CA PRO A 34 9.90 -3.17 23.91
C PRO A 34 9.86 -2.06 22.84
N LEU A 35 10.72 -1.04 22.99
CA LEU A 35 10.79 0.09 22.05
C LEU A 35 10.98 -0.36 20.58
N SER A 36 11.82 -1.38 20.33
CA SER A 36 12.03 -1.90 18.97
C SER A 36 10.76 -2.55 18.39
N ALA A 37 10.02 -3.29 19.21
CA ALA A 37 8.76 -3.90 18.80
C ALA A 37 7.69 -2.84 18.52
N PHE A 38 7.59 -1.82 19.38
CA PHE A 38 6.69 -0.69 19.20
C PHE A 38 6.98 0.09 17.91
N LEU A 39 8.27 0.34 17.63
CA LEU A 39 8.68 1.01 16.40
C LEU A 39 8.35 0.19 15.16
N LEU A 40 8.63 -1.12 15.20
CA LEU A 40 8.34 -2.01 14.09
C LEU A 40 6.83 -2.11 13.84
N SER A 41 6.01 -2.21 14.89
CA SER A 41 4.55 -2.28 14.74
C SER A 41 3.99 -0.99 14.15
N ALA A 42 4.41 0.17 14.66
CA ALA A 42 3.97 1.47 14.15
C ALA A 42 4.41 1.70 12.69
N ALA A 43 5.65 1.33 12.35
CA ALA A 43 6.14 1.43 10.98
C ALA A 43 5.39 0.49 10.04
N SER A 44 5.12 -0.75 10.46
CA SER A 44 4.38 -1.74 9.68
C SER A 44 2.94 -1.29 9.43
N GLU A 45 2.25 -0.80 10.46
CA GLU A 45 0.89 -0.28 10.33
C GLU A 45 0.85 0.89 9.34
N ARG A 46 1.78 1.84 9.47
CA ARG A 46 1.84 2.98 8.57
C ARG A 46 2.18 2.58 7.14
N ALA A 47 3.09 1.64 6.95
CA ALA A 47 3.46 1.12 5.63
C ALA A 47 2.25 0.47 4.94
N SER A 48 1.52 -0.39 5.66
CA SER A 48 0.28 -1.01 5.17
C SER A 48 -0.72 0.06 4.75
N GLN A 49 -1.01 1.06 5.59
CA GLN A 49 -1.93 2.14 5.23
C GLN A 49 -1.52 2.89 3.94
N VAL A 50 -0.23 3.19 3.77
CA VAL A 50 0.27 3.90 2.59
C VAL A 50 0.15 3.05 1.33
N ILE A 51 0.44 1.74 1.44
CA ILE A 51 0.29 0.79 0.33
C ILE A 51 -1.19 0.66 -0.06
N HIS A 52 -2.07 0.39 0.91
CA HIS A 52 -3.52 0.29 0.67
C HIS A 52 -4.08 1.54 -0.01
N GLN A 53 -3.69 2.73 0.45
CA GLN A 53 -4.12 4.01 -0.17
C GLN A 53 -3.73 4.15 -1.64
N ARG A 54 -2.66 3.49 -2.08
CA ARG A 54 -2.12 3.64 -3.44
C ARG A 54 -2.54 2.50 -4.36
N GLU A 55 -2.67 1.30 -3.82
CA GLU A 55 -2.88 0.08 -4.60
C GLU A 55 -4.31 -0.43 -4.56
N GLU A 56 -5.10 -0.05 -3.55
CA GLU A 56 -6.49 -0.50 -3.43
C GLU A 56 -7.48 0.58 -3.80
N ILE A 57 -8.50 0.16 -4.55
CA ILE A 57 -9.68 0.95 -4.82
C ILE A 57 -10.81 0.34 -4.01
N THR A 58 -11.25 1.04 -2.96
CA THR A 58 -12.47 0.66 -2.22
C THR A 58 -13.67 1.19 -2.99
N LEU A 59 -14.45 0.28 -3.58
CA LEU A 59 -15.68 0.62 -4.29
C LEU A 59 -16.86 0.67 -3.31
N THR A 60 -17.81 1.58 -3.56
CA THR A 60 -19.12 1.51 -2.90
C THR A 60 -19.88 0.27 -3.40
N GLN A 61 -20.97 -0.10 -2.72
CA GLN A 61 -21.80 -1.21 -3.19
C GLN A 61 -22.34 -0.98 -4.61
N GLU A 62 -22.70 0.26 -4.94
CA GLU A 62 -23.20 0.65 -6.26
C GLU A 62 -22.09 0.54 -7.31
N ASP A 63 -20.91 1.10 -7.02
CA ASP A 63 -19.75 1.01 -7.92
C ASP A 63 -19.28 -0.44 -8.10
N TRP A 64 -19.39 -1.27 -7.06
CA TRP A 64 -19.05 -2.69 -7.10
C TRP A 64 -19.96 -3.45 -8.08
N VAL A 65 -21.27 -3.20 -8.03
CA VAL A 65 -22.23 -3.82 -8.96
C VAL A 65 -21.96 -3.34 -10.39
N ALA A 66 -21.73 -2.04 -10.58
CA ALA A 66 -21.40 -1.49 -11.90
C ALA A 66 -20.08 -2.04 -12.46
N PHE A 67 -19.07 -2.22 -11.59
CA PHE A 67 -17.79 -2.81 -11.94
C PHE A 67 -17.94 -4.26 -12.41
N LEU A 68 -18.67 -5.09 -11.65
CA LEU A 68 -18.91 -6.50 -12.03
C LEU A 68 -19.71 -6.60 -13.34
N GLN A 69 -20.76 -5.79 -13.51
CA GLN A 69 -21.51 -5.73 -14.76
C GLN A 69 -20.61 -5.37 -15.95
N GLY A 70 -19.70 -4.40 -15.76
CA GLY A 70 -18.74 -4.01 -16.78
C GLY A 70 -17.72 -5.10 -17.13
N LEU A 71 -17.42 -6.04 -16.22
CA LEU A 71 -16.57 -7.20 -16.49
C LEU A 71 -17.29 -8.30 -17.27
N ASP A 72 -18.60 -8.48 -17.01
CA ASP A 72 -19.43 -9.48 -17.69
C ASP A 72 -19.90 -9.02 -19.09
N GLU A 73 -19.88 -7.72 -19.37
CA GLU A 73 -20.23 -7.17 -20.67
C GLU A 73 -19.21 -7.54 -21.75
N GLU A 74 -19.70 -7.95 -22.92
CA GLU A 74 -18.86 -8.10 -24.11
C GLU A 74 -18.22 -6.76 -24.52
N ASP A 75 -16.99 -6.82 -25.04
CA ASP A 75 -16.26 -5.62 -25.43
C ASP A 75 -16.96 -4.90 -26.60
N LYS A 76 -17.60 -3.78 -26.29
CA LYS A 76 -18.30 -2.93 -27.27
C LYS A 76 -17.30 -1.98 -27.92
N GLU A 77 -17.45 -1.72 -29.22
CA GLU A 77 -16.58 -0.75 -29.89
C GLU A 77 -16.70 0.65 -29.26
N ARG A 78 -15.56 1.23 -28.89
CA ARG A 78 -15.46 2.58 -28.29
C ARG A 78 -14.63 3.49 -29.20
N PRO A 79 -15.22 4.13 -30.22
CA PRO A 79 -14.49 4.88 -31.25
C PRO A 79 -13.57 5.97 -30.68
N ARG A 80 -14.03 6.69 -29.66
CA ARG A 80 -13.22 7.74 -28.99
C ARG A 80 -11.99 7.19 -28.26
N LEU A 81 -12.08 5.99 -27.68
CA LEU A 81 -10.94 5.32 -27.05
C LEU A 81 -9.94 4.84 -28.10
N LYS A 82 -10.43 4.28 -29.22
CA LYS A 82 -9.60 3.87 -30.36
C LYS A 82 -8.82 5.06 -30.95
N GLU A 83 -9.49 6.19 -31.18
CA GLU A 83 -8.85 7.42 -31.64
C GLU A 83 -7.82 7.94 -30.63
N ALA A 84 -8.12 7.91 -29.32
CA ALA A 84 -7.18 8.32 -28.28
C ALA A 84 -5.92 7.44 -28.25
N ALA A 85 -6.09 6.12 -28.37
CA ALA A 85 -4.97 5.17 -28.44
C ALA A 85 -4.11 5.43 -29.68
N GLN A 86 -4.72 5.66 -30.84
CA GLN A 86 -4.01 6.01 -32.08
C GLN A 86 -3.23 7.33 -31.96
N ARG A 87 -3.81 8.37 -31.34
CA ARG A 87 -3.10 9.63 -31.08
C ARG A 87 -1.90 9.42 -30.15
N TYR A 88 -2.03 8.59 -29.13
CA TYR A 88 -0.92 8.27 -28.24
C TYR A 88 0.20 7.50 -28.95
N ALA A 89 -0.14 6.49 -29.75
CA ALA A 89 0.82 5.71 -30.53
C ALA A 89 1.63 6.59 -31.49
N LYS A 90 0.98 7.55 -32.17
CA LYS A 90 1.67 8.51 -33.05
C LYS A 90 2.70 9.38 -32.32
N ARG A 91 2.39 9.84 -31.10
CA ARG A 91 3.33 10.63 -30.26
C ARG A 91 4.53 9.85 -29.77
N LEU A 92 4.43 8.53 -29.66
CA LEU A 92 5.53 7.67 -29.18
C LEU A 92 6.50 7.30 -30.32
N SER A 93 6.06 7.44 -31.57
CA SER A 93 6.83 7.11 -32.79
C SER A 93 7.51 8.33 -33.44
N GLU A 94 7.33 9.52 -32.87
CA GLU A 94 8.04 10.77 -33.23
C GLU A 94 9.24 10.97 -32.30
#